data_AF-A0AA41K4U9-F1
#
_entry.id   AF-A0AA41K4U9-F1
#
_cell.length_a   1.000
_cell.length_b   1.000
_cell.length_c   1.000
_cell.angle_alpha   90.00
_cell.angle_beta   90.00
_cell.angle_gamma   90.00
#
_symmetry.space_group_name_H-M   'P 1'
#
loop_
_entity.id
_entity.type
_entity.pdbx_description
1 polymer ?
#
loop_
_entity_poly.entity_id
_entity_poly.type
_entity_poly.pdbx_seq_one_letter_code
_entity_poly.pdbx_strand_id
1 'polypeptide(L)'
;MGCWGITAFESDEGLDAVEFIRESIPEDGKLELETLVETLKRDSWNAPPEVETAGSHTSVMVLAELMLKFVDGDVKSLDSEEDWNREEHKFCSVTSFTASKETVHWIRNYLFDTLHHVKKHAGSQTEDGGKWGGWFEEKNWIGWQEHMTELVSRLDTLLESSEAEIELITLQRPKYQEMENNREAEHPLQNQFGL
;
A
#
# COMPACT_ATOMS: atom_id res chain seq x y z
N MET A 1 -0.03 -16.01 20.05
CA MET A 1 0.08 -14.64 20.61
C MET A 1 -1.02 -13.80 19.97
N GLY A 2 -1.49 -12.74 20.61
CA GLY A 2 -2.54 -11.91 20.00
C GLY A 2 -2.00 -10.91 18.97
N CYS A 3 -2.87 -10.35 18.14
CA CYS A 3 -2.49 -9.42 17.09
C CYS A 3 -2.27 -7.99 17.65
N TRP A 4 -1.24 -7.30 17.14
CA TRP A 4 -0.93 -5.88 17.38
C TRP A 4 -0.69 -5.18 16.04
N GLY A 5 -0.83 -3.85 16.01
CA GLY A 5 -0.69 -3.04 14.78
C GLY A 5 -1.93 -3.10 13.89
N ILE A 6 -2.45 -1.98 13.42
CA ILE A 6 -3.65 -1.93 12.56
C ILE A 6 -3.27 -2.26 11.11
N THR A 7 -2.10 -1.77 10.68
CA THR A 7 -1.56 -1.96 9.34
C THR A 7 -0.59 -3.14 9.29
N ALA A 8 -0.31 -3.66 8.10
CA ALA A 8 0.71 -4.70 7.95
C ALA A 8 2.11 -4.15 8.25
N PHE A 9 2.37 -2.87 7.97
CA PHE A 9 3.61 -2.17 8.36
C PHE A 9 3.87 -2.07 9.87
N GLU A 10 2.91 -2.44 10.72
CA GLU A 10 3.04 -2.43 12.18
C GLU A 10 3.11 -3.85 12.77
N SER A 11 3.10 -4.88 11.93
CA SER A 11 3.10 -6.29 12.31
C SER A 11 4.42 -6.96 11.94
N ASP A 12 4.88 -7.92 12.74
CA ASP A 12 6.11 -8.68 12.45
C ASP A 12 5.99 -9.40 11.10
N GLU A 13 4.88 -10.11 10.86
CA GLU A 13 4.64 -10.82 9.59
C GLU A 13 4.57 -9.87 8.38
N GLY A 14 4.03 -8.66 8.56
CA GLY A 14 3.99 -7.67 7.49
C GLY A 14 5.35 -7.03 7.23
N LEU A 15 6.14 -6.76 8.26
CA LEU A 15 7.49 -6.23 8.13
C LEU A 15 8.44 -7.21 7.44
N ASP A 16 8.32 -8.51 7.73
CA ASP A 16 9.03 -9.57 7.00
C ASP A 16 8.72 -9.53 5.49
N ALA A 17 7.45 -9.39 5.14
CA ALA A 17 7.03 -9.29 3.74
C ALA A 17 7.48 -7.98 3.08
N VAL A 18 7.51 -6.87 3.81
CA VAL A 18 8.07 -5.58 3.32
C VAL A 18 9.54 -5.73 2.98
N GLU A 19 10.34 -6.34 3.87
CA GLU A 19 11.76 -6.58 3.63
C GLU A 19 11.97 -7.46 2.39
N PHE A 20 11.22 -8.55 2.31
CA PHE A 20 11.29 -9.47 1.17
C PHE A 20 10.93 -8.78 -0.16
N ILE A 21 9.90 -7.93 -0.17
CA ILE A 21 9.55 -7.13 -1.36
C ILE A 21 10.67 -6.13 -1.68
N ARG A 22 11.23 -5.46 -0.67
CA ARG A 22 12.34 -4.50 -0.83
C ARG A 22 13.53 -5.15 -1.52
N GLU A 23 13.91 -6.34 -1.10
CA GLU A 23 14.99 -7.12 -1.70
C GLU A 23 14.70 -7.53 -3.15
N SER A 24 13.41 -7.67 -3.49
CA SER A 24 12.93 -8.08 -4.82
C SER A 24 12.80 -6.92 -5.83
N ILE A 25 13.07 -5.67 -5.42
CA ILE A 25 12.99 -4.51 -6.31
C ILE A 25 14.08 -4.59 -7.39
N PRO A 26 13.71 -4.54 -8.69
CA PRO A 26 14.69 -4.57 -9.79
C PRO A 26 15.62 -3.36 -9.80
N GLU A 27 16.87 -3.55 -10.23
CA GLU A 27 17.89 -2.48 -10.31
C GLU A 27 17.49 -1.33 -11.25
N ASP A 28 16.65 -1.60 -12.25
CA ASP A 28 16.16 -0.58 -13.18
C ASP A 28 14.95 0.22 -12.62
N GLY A 29 14.52 -0.11 -11.39
CA GLY A 29 13.45 0.57 -10.67
C GLY A 29 12.08 0.39 -11.30
N LYS A 30 11.88 -0.60 -12.17
CA LYS A 30 10.57 -0.87 -12.79
C LYS A 30 9.91 -2.04 -12.09
N LEU A 31 8.81 -1.75 -11.43
CA LEU A 31 8.08 -2.72 -10.63
C LEU A 31 6.79 -3.11 -11.33
N GLU A 32 6.48 -4.40 -11.30
CA GLU A 32 5.21 -4.95 -11.79
C GLU A 32 4.55 -5.70 -10.64
N LEU A 33 3.30 -5.36 -10.36
CA LEU A 33 2.57 -5.93 -9.23
C LEU A 33 2.39 -7.45 -9.37
N GLU A 34 2.16 -7.92 -10.60
CA GLU A 34 2.07 -9.34 -10.97
C GLU A 34 3.33 -10.08 -10.55
N THR A 35 4.50 -9.52 -10.88
CA THR A 35 5.80 -10.10 -10.56
C THR A 35 6.01 -10.19 -9.05
N LEU A 36 5.59 -9.18 -8.28
CA LEU A 36 5.63 -9.23 -6.82
C LEU A 36 4.71 -10.32 -6.26
N VAL A 37 3.47 -10.41 -6.74
CA VAL A 37 2.52 -11.46 -6.33
C VAL A 37 3.10 -12.85 -6.60
N GLU A 38 3.67 -13.08 -7.78
CA GLU A 38 4.29 -14.37 -8.10
C GLU A 38 5.52 -14.67 -7.24
N THR A 39 6.31 -13.63 -6.92
CA THR A 39 7.51 -13.77 -6.08
C THR A 39 7.13 -14.18 -4.66
N LEU A 40 6.11 -13.52 -4.08
CA LEU A 40 5.56 -13.90 -2.77
C LEU A 40 5.01 -15.32 -2.78
N LYS A 41 4.23 -15.71 -3.80
CA LYS A 41 3.67 -17.06 -3.92
C LYS A 41 4.72 -18.18 -3.99
N ARG A 42 5.95 -17.87 -4.42
CA ARG A 42 7.06 -18.84 -4.51
C ARG A 42 7.85 -18.94 -3.21
N ASP A 43 7.74 -17.96 -2.33
CA ASP A 43 8.46 -17.94 -1.07
C ASP A 43 7.76 -18.77 0.00
N SER A 44 8.51 -19.55 0.77
CA SER A 44 7.95 -20.45 1.76
C SER A 44 7.40 -19.74 3.01
N TRP A 45 7.84 -18.51 3.28
CA TRP A 45 7.46 -17.73 4.45
C TRP A 45 6.36 -16.72 4.11
N ASN A 46 6.52 -16.03 2.97
CA ASN A 46 5.70 -14.90 2.56
C ASN A 46 4.56 -15.30 1.60
N ALA A 47 4.44 -16.58 1.24
CA ALA A 47 3.32 -17.06 0.45
C ALA A 47 1.98 -16.67 1.09
N PRO A 48 1.06 -16.02 0.35
CA PRO A 48 -0.28 -15.75 0.82
C PRO A 48 -0.97 -17.05 1.28
N PRO A 49 -1.46 -17.14 2.53
CA PRO A 49 -2.27 -18.27 2.96
C PRO A 49 -3.63 -18.28 2.23
N GLU A 50 -4.35 -19.40 2.30
CA GLU A 50 -5.76 -19.42 1.87
C GLU A 50 -6.61 -18.54 2.81
N VAL A 51 -7.63 -17.86 2.26
CA VAL A 51 -8.41 -16.84 2.98
C VAL A 51 -9.11 -17.37 4.24
N GLU A 52 -9.44 -18.66 4.28
CA GLU A 52 -10.03 -19.33 5.44
C GLU A 52 -9.05 -19.52 6.60
N THR A 53 -7.75 -19.55 6.29
CA THR A 53 -6.66 -19.78 7.23
C THR A 53 -5.79 -18.55 7.47
N ALA A 54 -6.04 -17.48 6.71
CA ALA A 54 -5.30 -16.24 6.79
C ALA A 54 -5.41 -15.59 8.18
N GLY A 55 -4.28 -15.07 8.64
CA GLY A 55 -4.21 -14.21 9.82
C GLY A 55 -4.74 -12.79 9.54
N SER A 56 -4.60 -11.91 10.53
CA SER A 56 -5.00 -10.51 10.36
C SER A 56 -4.07 -9.74 9.42
N HIS A 57 -2.77 -10.02 9.48
CA HIS A 57 -1.77 -9.41 8.61
C HIS A 57 -1.24 -10.45 7.64
N THR A 58 -1.11 -10.07 6.37
CA THR A 58 -0.66 -10.97 5.30
C THR A 58 0.21 -10.21 4.30
N SER A 59 1.04 -10.93 3.54
CA SER A 59 1.81 -10.32 2.46
C SER A 59 0.93 -9.66 1.39
N VAL A 60 -0.31 -10.12 1.20
CA VAL A 60 -1.28 -9.47 0.28
C VAL A 60 -1.77 -8.13 0.85
N MET A 61 -1.94 -8.02 2.16
CA MET A 61 -2.24 -6.74 2.82
C MET A 61 -1.07 -5.76 2.66
N VAL A 62 0.17 -6.24 2.79
CA VAL A 62 1.37 -5.44 2.49
C VAL A 62 1.35 -4.92 1.06
N LEU A 63 1.05 -5.77 0.07
CA LEU A 63 0.94 -5.33 -1.33
C LEU A 63 -0.08 -4.21 -1.49
N ALA A 64 -1.27 -4.34 -0.90
CA ALA A 64 -2.29 -3.31 -1.00
C ALA A 64 -1.86 -1.99 -0.34
N GLU A 65 -1.31 -2.03 0.87
CA GLU A 65 -0.82 -0.84 1.55
C GLU A 65 0.35 -0.18 0.79
N LEU A 66 1.26 -1.00 0.26
CA LEU A 66 2.40 -0.56 -0.56
C LEU A 66 1.92 0.16 -1.83
N MET A 67 1.01 -0.46 -2.59
CA MET A 67 0.42 0.15 -3.79
C MET A 67 -0.17 1.53 -3.48
N LEU A 68 -0.92 1.64 -2.38
CA LEU A 68 -1.56 2.89 -2.01
C LEU A 68 -0.55 3.95 -1.55
N LYS A 69 0.55 3.57 -0.90
CA LYS A 69 1.66 4.51 -0.63
C LYS A 69 2.28 5.07 -1.90
N PHE A 70 2.41 4.27 -2.96
CA PHE A 70 2.84 4.78 -4.28
C PHE A 70 1.80 5.71 -4.89
N VAL A 71 0.52 5.34 -4.86
CA VAL A 71 -0.59 6.17 -5.36
C VAL A 71 -0.67 7.51 -4.62
N ASP A 72 -0.44 7.51 -3.31
CA ASP A 72 -0.49 8.71 -2.45
C ASP A 72 0.78 9.56 -2.53
N GLY A 73 1.84 9.06 -3.18
CA GLY A 73 3.14 9.71 -3.21
C GLY A 73 3.87 9.70 -1.86
N ASP A 74 3.48 8.80 -0.95
CA ASP A 74 4.06 8.60 0.38
C ASP A 74 5.15 7.50 0.40
N VAL A 75 5.82 7.28 -0.74
CA VAL A 75 6.86 6.26 -0.89
C VAL A 75 8.02 6.49 0.08
N LYS A 76 8.32 7.75 0.41
CA LYS A 76 9.42 8.10 1.32
C LYS A 76 9.24 7.54 2.73
N SER A 77 8.02 7.26 3.18
CA SER A 77 7.81 6.65 4.49
C SER A 77 8.18 5.17 4.56
N LEU A 78 8.47 4.53 3.41
CA LEU A 78 8.87 3.13 3.31
C LEU A 78 10.37 2.90 3.54
N ASP A 79 11.17 3.94 3.29
CA ASP A 79 12.62 3.93 3.48
C ASP A 79 12.93 4.82 4.69
N SER A 80 13.30 4.22 5.81
CA SER A 80 13.60 4.96 7.05
C SER A 80 14.73 5.96 6.84
N GLU A 81 14.53 7.22 7.24
CA GLU A 81 15.60 8.24 7.22
C GLU A 81 16.75 7.91 8.18
N GLU A 82 16.51 7.06 9.19
CA GLU A 82 17.52 6.64 10.17
C GLU A 82 18.46 5.57 9.62
N ASP A 83 18.09 4.94 8.50
CA ASP A 83 18.95 3.97 7.83
C ASP A 83 19.96 4.68 6.92
N TRP A 84 21.15 4.91 7.45
CA TRP A 84 22.26 5.53 6.71
C TRP A 84 22.75 4.66 5.55
N ASN A 85 22.28 3.41 5.45
CA ASN A 85 22.63 2.48 4.39
C ASN A 85 21.80 2.75 3.12
N ARG A 86 22.38 3.46 2.14
CA ARG A 86 21.73 3.77 0.86
C ARG A 86 21.26 2.55 0.07
N GLU A 87 21.80 1.36 0.37
CA GLU A 87 21.39 0.09 -0.22
C GLU A 87 19.97 -0.35 0.21
N GLU A 88 19.42 0.22 1.29
CA GLU A 88 18.10 -0.09 1.84
C GLU A 88 17.02 0.90 1.39
N HIS A 89 17.38 2.02 0.75
CA HIS A 89 16.45 3.01 0.17
C HIS A 89 15.89 2.56 -1.20
N LYS A 90 15.51 1.28 -1.30
CA LYS A 90 15.14 0.67 -2.59
C LYS A 90 13.75 1.10 -3.05
N PHE A 91 12.81 1.41 -2.15
CA PHE A 91 11.47 1.87 -2.59
C PHE A 91 11.54 3.23 -3.28
N CYS A 92 12.39 4.15 -2.80
CA CYS A 92 12.65 5.44 -3.45
C CYS A 92 13.35 5.32 -4.81
N SER A 93 13.96 4.17 -5.11
CA SER A 93 14.58 3.91 -6.42
C SER A 93 13.58 3.51 -7.50
N VAL A 94 12.34 3.18 -7.13
CA VAL A 94 11.28 2.79 -8.07
C VAL A 94 10.86 4.00 -8.90
N THR A 95 10.97 3.86 -10.22
CA THR A 95 10.67 4.92 -11.20
C THR A 95 9.38 4.66 -11.99
N SER A 96 8.91 3.41 -12.02
CA SER A 96 7.62 3.01 -12.58
C SER A 96 7.08 1.85 -11.76
N PHE A 97 5.76 1.85 -11.53
CA PHE A 97 5.09 0.74 -10.86
C PHE A 97 3.74 0.49 -11.53
N THR A 98 3.65 -0.59 -12.29
CA THR A 98 2.42 -0.95 -13.01
C THR A 98 1.70 -2.14 -12.39
N ALA A 99 0.41 -2.23 -12.69
CA ALA A 99 -0.44 -3.33 -12.27
C ALA A 99 -1.53 -3.59 -13.32
N SER A 100 -1.81 -4.85 -13.61
CA SER A 100 -3.01 -5.24 -14.35
C SER A 100 -4.24 -5.15 -13.46
N LYS A 101 -5.39 -4.85 -14.08
CA LYS A 101 -6.69 -4.90 -13.39
C LYS A 101 -6.99 -6.26 -12.77
N GLU A 102 -6.56 -7.35 -13.40
CA GLU A 102 -6.79 -8.70 -12.89
C GLU A 102 -6.10 -8.89 -11.53
N THR A 103 -4.84 -8.47 -11.42
CA THR A 103 -4.09 -8.56 -10.17
C THR A 103 -4.66 -7.66 -9.10
N VAL A 104 -5.04 -6.41 -9.43
CA VAL A 104 -5.68 -5.51 -8.48
C VAL A 104 -7.02 -6.09 -7.99
N HIS A 105 -7.83 -6.67 -8.87
CA HIS A 105 -9.05 -7.39 -8.50
C HIS A 105 -8.78 -8.58 -7.58
N TRP A 106 -7.72 -9.36 -7.86
CA TRP A 106 -7.35 -10.50 -7.04
C TRP A 106 -6.97 -10.07 -5.62
N ILE A 107 -6.12 -9.04 -5.46
CA ILE A 107 -5.73 -8.48 -4.16
C ILE A 107 -6.97 -7.97 -3.42
N ARG A 108 -7.81 -7.17 -4.08
CA ARG A 108 -9.03 -6.61 -3.50
C ARG A 108 -9.95 -7.70 -2.97
N ASN A 109 -10.19 -8.75 -3.74
CA ASN A 109 -11.06 -9.85 -3.33
C ASN A 109 -10.43 -10.67 -2.19
N TYR A 110 -9.13 -10.93 -2.26
CA TYR A 110 -8.41 -11.60 -1.18
C TYR A 110 -8.58 -10.87 0.16
N LEU A 111 -8.43 -9.54 0.18
CA LEU A 111 -8.63 -8.75 1.40
C LEU A 111 -10.08 -8.79 1.90
N PHE A 112 -11.05 -8.65 0.99
CA PHE A 112 -12.47 -8.71 1.31
C PHE A 112 -12.86 -10.07 1.92
N ASP A 113 -12.42 -11.16 1.29
CA ASP A 113 -12.72 -12.52 1.71
C ASP A 113 -12.01 -12.85 3.03
N THR A 114 -10.75 -12.45 3.19
CA THR A 114 -9.99 -12.59 4.45
C THR A 114 -10.73 -11.88 5.59
N LEU A 115 -11.11 -10.60 5.41
CA LEU A 115 -11.87 -9.85 6.39
C LEU A 115 -13.19 -10.55 6.76
N HIS A 116 -13.92 -11.06 5.76
CA HIS A 116 -15.16 -11.79 5.98
C HIS A 116 -14.93 -13.06 6.82
N HIS A 117 -13.91 -13.84 6.48
CA HIS A 117 -13.59 -15.10 7.16
C HIS A 117 -13.12 -14.86 8.60
N VAL A 118 -12.17 -13.96 8.83
CA VAL A 118 -11.68 -13.65 10.19
C VAL A 118 -12.82 -13.18 11.09
N LYS A 119 -13.74 -12.33 10.58
CA LYS A 119 -14.93 -11.90 11.33
C LYS A 119 -15.88 -13.05 11.65
N LYS A 120 -16.14 -13.92 10.68
CA LYS A 120 -17.01 -15.10 10.85
C LYS A 120 -16.43 -16.05 11.91
N HIS A 121 -15.12 -16.31 11.85
CA HIS A 121 -14.43 -17.14 12.84
C HIS A 121 -14.50 -16.52 14.24
N ALA A 122 -14.22 -15.22 14.39
CA ALA A 122 -14.34 -14.52 15.67
C ALA A 122 -15.76 -14.58 16.26
N GLY A 123 -16.79 -14.43 15.43
CA GLY A 123 -18.20 -14.51 15.85
C GLY A 123 -18.63 -15.92 16.29
N SER A 124 -17.94 -16.97 15.85
CA SER A 124 -18.23 -18.36 16.21
C SER A 124 -17.54 -18.83 17.51
N GLN A 125 -16.55 -18.09 18.02
CA GLN A 125 -15.72 -18.49 19.16
C GLN A 125 -16.20 -17.95 20.53
N THR A 126 -17.50 -17.68 20.68
CA THR A 126 -18.06 -17.02 21.87
C THR A 126 -17.97 -17.82 23.18
N GLU A 127 -17.63 -19.11 23.14
CA GLU A 127 -17.62 -19.99 24.32
C GLU A 127 -16.22 -20.23 24.95
N ASP A 128 -15.12 -20.13 24.19
CA ASP A 128 -13.77 -20.54 24.64
C ASP A 128 -12.69 -19.42 24.65
N GLY A 129 -13.08 -18.15 24.55
CA GLY A 129 -12.19 -17.03 24.91
C GLY A 129 -11.37 -16.39 23.77
N GLY A 130 -11.64 -16.74 22.50
CA GLY A 130 -11.14 -16.01 21.33
C GLY A 130 -11.92 -14.72 21.05
N LYS A 131 -12.03 -13.81 22.02
CA LYS A 131 -12.66 -12.50 21.78
C LYS A 131 -11.89 -11.74 20.69
N TRP A 132 -12.64 -11.03 19.85
CA TRP A 132 -12.07 -10.12 18.84
C TRP A 132 -11.09 -10.78 17.86
N GLY A 133 -11.30 -12.06 17.52
CA GLY A 133 -10.47 -12.74 16.51
C GLY A 133 -9.00 -12.92 16.91
N GLY A 134 -8.70 -12.96 18.22
CA GLY A 134 -7.32 -13.09 18.72
C GLY A 134 -6.60 -11.76 18.97
N TRP A 135 -7.29 -10.62 18.84
CA TRP A 135 -6.73 -9.31 19.18
C TRP A 135 -6.77 -9.04 20.68
N PHE A 136 -5.78 -8.31 21.19
CA PHE A 136 -5.70 -7.96 22.60
C PHE A 136 -6.70 -6.89 23.03
N GLU A 137 -7.08 -5.99 22.12
CA GLU A 137 -7.99 -4.88 22.40
C GLU A 137 -9.07 -4.77 21.31
N GLU A 138 -10.33 -4.58 21.74
CA GLU A 138 -11.47 -4.37 20.85
C GLU A 138 -11.25 -3.22 19.86
N LYS A 139 -10.65 -2.12 20.34
CA LYS A 139 -10.40 -0.93 19.53
C LYS A 139 -9.46 -1.24 18.35
N ASN A 140 -8.48 -2.12 18.56
CA ASN A 140 -7.50 -2.48 17.52
C ASN A 140 -8.15 -3.46 16.54
N TRP A 141 -8.96 -4.40 17.02
CA TRP A 141 -9.79 -5.27 16.18
C TRP A 141 -10.76 -4.49 15.30
N ILE A 142 -11.42 -3.46 15.84
CA ILE A 142 -12.28 -2.57 15.06
C ILE A 142 -11.45 -1.77 14.06
N GLY A 143 -10.35 -1.16 14.51
CA GLY A 143 -9.46 -0.37 13.66
C GLY A 143 -8.89 -1.17 12.48
N TRP A 144 -8.49 -2.42 12.70
CA TRP A 144 -8.05 -3.32 11.62
C TRP A 144 -9.17 -3.61 10.61
N GLN A 145 -10.41 -3.88 11.08
CA GLN A 145 -11.54 -4.10 10.16
C GLN A 145 -11.87 -2.85 9.33
N GLU A 146 -11.84 -1.67 9.96
CA GLU A 146 -12.04 -0.38 9.28
C GLU A 146 -10.96 -0.16 8.22
N HIS A 147 -9.69 -0.40 8.59
CA HIS A 147 -8.56 -0.30 7.68
C HIS A 147 -8.66 -1.28 6.50
N MET A 148 -8.97 -2.56 6.73
CA MET A 148 -9.19 -3.52 5.65
C MET A 148 -10.34 -3.11 4.72
N THR A 149 -11.42 -2.54 5.28
CA THR A 149 -12.55 -2.02 4.50
C THR A 149 -12.15 -0.81 3.64
N GLU A 150 -11.32 0.07 4.19
CA GLU A 150 -10.75 1.22 3.48
C GLU A 150 -9.84 0.75 2.34
N LEU A 151 -8.92 -0.20 2.59
CA LEU A 151 -8.07 -0.78 1.55
C LEU A 151 -8.91 -1.31 0.38
N VAL A 152 -9.93 -2.13 0.67
CA VAL A 152 -10.84 -2.66 -0.36
C VAL A 152 -11.51 -1.54 -1.16
N SER A 153 -12.00 -0.49 -0.48
CA SER A 153 -12.69 0.64 -1.12
C SER A 153 -11.76 1.47 -2.01
N ARG A 154 -10.50 1.65 -1.59
CA ARG A 154 -9.48 2.34 -2.37
C ARG A 154 -9.05 1.54 -3.59
N LEU A 155 -8.94 0.21 -3.46
CA LEU A 155 -8.68 -0.66 -4.61
C LEU A 155 -9.86 -0.68 -5.58
N ASP A 156 -11.11 -0.64 -5.09
CA ASP A 156 -12.30 -0.45 -5.95
C ASP A 156 -12.20 0.83 -6.77
N THR A 157 -11.74 1.94 -6.17
CA THR A 157 -11.52 3.22 -6.88
C THR A 157 -10.45 3.11 -7.98
N LEU A 158 -9.35 2.38 -7.74
CA LEU A 158 -8.32 2.15 -8.77
C LEU A 158 -8.87 1.34 -9.95
N LEU A 159 -9.76 0.38 -9.68
CA LEU A 159 -10.37 -0.48 -10.68
C LEU A 159 -11.39 0.24 -11.58
N GLU A 160 -11.93 1.38 -11.13
CA GLU A 160 -12.82 2.24 -11.93
C GLU A 160 -12.10 2.95 -13.09
N SER A 161 -10.75 2.98 -13.10
CA SER A 161 -9.97 3.51 -14.23
C SER A 161 -10.38 2.81 -15.54
N SER A 162 -10.42 3.54 -16.66
CA SER A 162 -10.72 2.96 -17.98
C SER A 162 -9.49 2.32 -18.65
N GLU A 163 -8.31 2.52 -18.10
CA GLU A 163 -7.04 2.01 -18.64
C GLU A 163 -6.92 0.49 -18.46
N ALA A 164 -6.19 -0.18 -19.35
CA ALA A 164 -6.00 -1.64 -19.28
C ALA A 164 -4.96 -2.03 -18.22
N GLU A 165 -3.97 -1.17 -18.05
CA GLU A 165 -2.89 -1.25 -17.06
C GLU A 165 -3.00 0.00 -16.18
N ILE A 166 -2.77 -0.17 -14.88
CA ILE A 166 -2.83 0.89 -13.87
C ILE A 166 -1.39 1.29 -13.54
N GLU A 167 -1.04 2.55 -13.81
CA GLU A 167 0.21 3.12 -13.30
C GLU A 167 -0.04 3.65 -11.87
N LEU A 168 0.68 3.06 -10.90
CA LEU A 168 0.55 3.38 -9.48
C LEU A 168 1.41 4.57 -9.07
N ILE A 169 2.46 4.88 -9.85
CA ILE A 169 3.16 6.15 -9.73
C ILE A 169 2.43 7.16 -10.57
N THR A 170 1.56 7.95 -9.93
CA THR A 170 1.08 9.15 -10.59
C THR A 170 2.30 10.05 -10.80
N LEU A 171 2.80 10.11 -12.05
CA LEU A 171 3.67 11.19 -12.49
C LEU A 171 2.92 12.46 -12.10
N GLN A 172 3.35 13.11 -11.01
CA GLN A 172 2.79 14.37 -10.59
C GLN A 172 2.87 15.27 -11.81
N ARG A 173 1.76 15.45 -12.54
CA ARG A 173 1.64 16.59 -13.44
C ARG A 173 1.94 17.77 -12.54
N PRO A 174 2.94 18.60 -12.82
CA PRO A 174 3.31 19.69 -11.95
C PRO A 174 2.16 20.69 -11.94
N LYS A 175 1.18 20.52 -11.04
CA LYS A 175 0.19 21.55 -10.71
C LYS A 175 0.82 22.76 -10.02
N TYR A 176 2.13 22.74 -9.80
CA TYR A 176 2.89 23.77 -9.11
C TYR A 176 3.93 24.51 -9.98
N GLN A 177 3.91 24.38 -11.31
CA GLN A 177 4.70 25.26 -12.19
C GLN A 177 3.87 26.30 -12.95
N GLU A 178 2.54 26.14 -13.03
CA GLU A 178 1.67 27.15 -13.67
C GLU A 178 1.37 28.35 -12.74
N MET A 179 1.60 28.26 -11.43
CA MET A 179 1.35 29.39 -10.52
C MET A 179 2.53 30.36 -10.39
N GLU A 180 3.77 29.93 -10.68
CA GLU A 180 4.94 30.83 -10.66
C GLU A 180 5.07 31.61 -11.97
N ASN A 181 4.86 30.98 -13.13
CA ASN A 181 4.90 31.67 -14.42
C ASN A 181 3.78 32.72 -14.61
N ASN A 182 2.65 32.55 -13.91
CA ASN A 182 1.55 33.52 -13.96
C ASN A 182 1.74 34.70 -12.99
N ARG A 183 2.67 34.61 -12.02
CA ARG A 183 3.00 35.75 -11.13
C ARG A 183 4.07 36.67 -11.71
N GLU A 184 4.95 36.16 -12.57
CA GLU A 184 5.94 37.00 -13.27
C GLU A 184 5.35 37.79 -14.45
N ALA A 185 4.16 37.42 -14.94
CA ALA A 185 3.50 38.09 -16.07
C ALA A 185 2.67 39.33 -15.67
N GLU A 186 2.46 39.61 -14.38
CA GLU A 186 1.72 40.79 -13.90
C GLU A 186 2.63 41.88 -13.31
N HIS A 187 3.62 42.34 -14.09
CA HIS A 187 4.25 43.64 -13.86
C HIS A 187 4.08 44.53 -15.11
N PRO A 188 3.01 45.33 -15.21
CA PRO A 188 2.91 46.36 -16.22
C PRO A 188 3.84 47.52 -15.87
N LEU A 189 4.72 47.83 -16.82
CA LEU A 189 5.56 49.01 -16.96
C LEU A 189 4.95 50.29 -16.34
N GLN A 190 5.48 50.72 -15.20
CA GLN A 190 5.45 52.13 -14.79
C GLN A 190 6.87 52.59 -14.52
N ASN A 191 7.57 52.97 -15.59
CA ASN A 191 8.65 53.94 -15.52
C ASN A 191 8.86 54.55 -16.91
N GLN A 192 8.02 55.53 -17.23
CA GLN A 192 8.31 56.45 -18.32
C GLN A 192 7.69 57.81 -17.99
N PHE A 193 8.38 58.62 -17.17
CA PHE A 193 8.40 60.08 -17.29
C PHE A 193 9.64 60.60 -16.56
N GLY A 194 10.75 60.62 -17.31
CA GLY A 194 11.85 61.54 -17.06
C GLY A 194 11.85 62.55 -18.21
N LEU A 195 11.35 63.77 -17.91
CA LEU A 195 11.79 65.08 -18.40
C LEU A 195 10.94 66.16 -17.71
#